data_AF-A0A0Q6ZLA7-F1
#
_entry.id   AF-A0A0Q6ZLA7-F1
#
_cell.length_a   1.000
_cell.length_b   1.000
_cell.length_c   1.000
_cell.angle_alpha   90.00
_cell.angle_beta   90.00
_cell.angle_gamma   90.00
#
_symmetry.space_group_name_H-M   'P 1'
#
loop_
_entity.id
_entity.type
_entity.pdbx_description
1 polymer ?
#
loop_
_entity_poly.entity_id
_entity_poly.type
_entity_poly.pdbx_seq_one_letter_code
_entity_poly.pdbx_strand_id
1 'polypeptide(L)'
;MSSNPPRRPRTLSDAKTEAEAAFKSVTAKKPDPLPKTVTLPGVKELVSLRIDQDVLAHFQEDGPGWQDRINAALRKAAGLSD
;
A
#
# COMPACT_ATOMS: atom_id res chain seq x y z
N MET A 1 -44.91 -21.45 18.47
CA MET A 1 -44.53 -20.96 17.12
C MET A 1 -45.20 -19.61 16.90
N SER A 2 -44.51 -18.50 17.19
CA SER A 2 -45.02 -17.16 16.88
C SER A 2 -44.09 -16.53 15.85
N SER A 3 -44.49 -16.58 14.59
CA SER A 3 -43.79 -15.91 13.50
C SER A 3 -44.24 -14.45 13.45
N ASN A 4 -43.37 -13.54 13.87
CA ASN A 4 -43.58 -12.09 13.73
C ASN A 4 -43.21 -11.69 12.29
N PRO A 5 -44.15 -11.20 11.44
CA PRO A 5 -43.82 -10.78 10.08
C PRO A 5 -42.98 -9.49 10.11
N PRO A 6 -42.06 -9.29 9.14
CA PRO A 6 -41.18 -8.13 9.12
C PRO A 6 -41.99 -6.83 8.97
N ARG A 7 -41.67 -5.84 9.80
CA ARG A 7 -42.35 -4.53 9.81
C ARG A 7 -42.12 -3.84 8.46
N ARG A 8 -43.20 -3.57 7.71
CA ARG A 8 -43.16 -2.69 6.54
C ARG A 8 -42.90 -1.25 7.02
N PRO A 9 -42.01 -0.48 6.37
CA PRO A 9 -41.72 0.91 6.76
C PRO A 9 -42.98 1.75 6.65
N ARG A 10 -43.29 2.52 7.71
CA ARG A 10 -44.56 3.24 7.84
C ARG A 10 -44.58 4.58 7.10
N THR A 11 -43.43 5.05 6.60
CA THR A 11 -43.33 6.27 5.80
C THR A 11 -42.23 6.16 4.73
N LEU A 12 -42.32 6.98 3.67
CA LEU A 12 -41.30 7.07 2.61
C LEU A 12 -39.90 7.39 3.16
N SER A 13 -39.85 8.14 4.27
CA SER A 13 -38.62 8.53 4.98
C SER A 13 -37.87 7.32 5.54
N ASP A 14 -38.59 6.37 6.14
CA ASP A 14 -38.00 5.14 6.71
C ASP A 14 -37.43 4.23 5.62
N ALA A 15 -38.12 4.12 4.47
CA ALA A 15 -37.67 3.32 3.33
C ALA A 15 -36.36 3.86 2.73
N LYS A 16 -36.19 5.20 2.70
CA LYS A 16 -34.96 5.83 2.21
C LYS A 16 -33.79 5.60 3.16
N THR A 17 -34.02 5.66 4.47
CA THR A 17 -33.00 5.37 5.49
C THR A 17 -32.56 3.91 5.47
N GLU A 18 -33.49 2.96 5.34
CA GLU A 18 -33.16 1.53 5.20
C GLU A 18 -32.41 1.23 3.89
N ALA A 19 -32.80 1.86 2.78
CA ALA A 19 -32.10 1.71 1.49
C ALA A 19 -30.67 2.29 1.53
N GLU A 20 -30.48 3.46 2.13
CA GLU A 20 -29.14 4.05 2.31
C GLU A 20 -28.26 3.22 3.26
N ALA A 21 -28.86 2.62 4.31
CA ALA A 21 -28.15 1.74 5.23
C ALA A 21 -27.69 0.44 4.54
N ALA A 22 -28.53 -0.14 3.68
CA ALA A 22 -28.21 -1.31 2.89
C ALA A 22 -27.15 -1.01 1.80
N PHE A 23 -27.16 0.20 1.22
CA PHE A 23 -26.14 0.60 0.25
C PHE A 23 -24.78 0.87 0.92
N LYS A 24 -24.78 1.42 2.14
CA LYS A 24 -23.55 1.62 2.92
C LYS A 24 -22.92 0.30 3.37
N SER A 25 -23.69 -0.71 3.74
CA SER A 25 -23.15 -2.00 4.17
C SER A 25 -22.55 -2.82 3.01
N VAL A 26 -23.07 -2.65 1.79
CA VAL A 26 -22.53 -3.30 0.57
C VAL A 26 -21.29 -2.57 0.03
N THR A 27 -21.21 -1.25 0.17
CA THR A 27 -20.04 -0.44 -0.28
C THR A 27 -18.96 -0.25 0.78
N ALA A 28 -19.14 -0.80 1.99
CA ALA A 28 -18.08 -0.87 3.00
C ALA A 28 -17.08 -1.97 2.63
N LYS A 29 -16.27 -1.73 1.60
CA LYS A 29 -15.03 -2.48 1.39
C LYS A 29 -14.15 -2.18 2.59
N LYS A 30 -14.10 -3.12 3.54
CA LYS A 30 -13.12 -3.15 4.61
C LYS A 30 -11.77 -2.85 3.96
N PRO A 31 -11.07 -1.76 4.34
CA PRO A 31 -9.76 -1.48 3.77
C PRO A 31 -8.94 -2.74 4.00
N ASP A 32 -8.46 -3.34 2.90
CA ASP A 32 -7.52 -4.44 2.98
C ASP A 32 -6.42 -3.98 3.96
N PRO A 33 -6.08 -4.79 4.97
CA PRO A 33 -4.92 -4.47 5.79
C PRO A 33 -3.78 -4.26 4.80
N LEU A 34 -3.22 -3.05 4.79
CA LEU A 34 -2.08 -2.67 3.97
C LEU A 34 -1.17 -3.90 3.90
N PRO A 35 -0.87 -4.44 2.70
CA PRO A 35 -0.10 -5.66 2.61
C PRO A 35 1.14 -5.43 3.47
N LYS A 36 1.26 -6.22 4.54
CA LYS A 36 2.43 -6.18 5.42
C LYS A 36 3.59 -6.29 4.45
N THR A 37 4.38 -5.23 4.36
CA THR A 37 5.60 -5.21 3.55
C THR A 37 6.30 -6.50 3.90
N VAL A 38 6.36 -7.40 2.92
CA VAL A 38 6.98 -8.69 3.13
C VAL A 38 8.44 -8.35 3.30
N THR A 39 8.88 -8.20 4.55
CA THR A 39 10.29 -8.03 4.91
C THR A 39 10.95 -9.38 4.72
N LEU A 40 11.00 -9.84 3.47
CA LEU A 40 11.89 -10.92 3.07
C LEU A 40 13.30 -10.35 3.25
N PRO A 41 14.14 -10.95 4.10
CA PRO A 41 15.53 -10.55 4.19
C PRO A 41 16.16 -10.75 2.82
N GLY A 42 16.58 -9.65 2.18
CA GLY A 42 17.17 -9.65 0.84
C GLY A 42 16.36 -8.95 -0.26
N VAL A 43 15.18 -8.40 0.02
CA VAL A 43 14.44 -7.61 -0.98
C VAL A 43 14.91 -6.16 -0.99
N LYS A 44 15.33 -5.69 -2.16
CA LYS A 44 15.63 -4.27 -2.41
C LYS A 44 14.31 -3.51 -2.53
N GLU A 45 14.14 -2.49 -1.69
CA GLU A 45 12.97 -1.61 -1.76
C GLU A 45 13.23 -0.47 -2.74
N LEU A 46 12.28 -0.21 -3.64
CA LEU A 46 12.33 0.96 -4.51
C LEU A 46 11.93 2.19 -3.70
N VAL A 47 12.89 3.08 -3.47
CA VAL A 47 12.71 4.31 -2.72
C VAL A 47 13.04 5.53 -3.59
N SER A 48 12.36 6.64 -3.34
CA SER A 48 12.67 7.93 -3.97
C SER A 48 13.71 8.66 -3.12
N LEU A 49 14.96 8.66 -3.57
CA LEU A 49 16.10 9.35 -2.94
C LEU A 49 16.66 10.40 -3.91
N ARG A 50 17.06 11.56 -3.38
CA ARG A 50 17.80 12.56 -4.14
C ARG A 50 19.30 12.28 -4.07
N ILE A 51 19.95 12.25 -5.23
CA ILE A 51 21.38 12.02 -5.41
C ILE A 51 21.93 13.17 -6.24
N ASP A 52 23.14 13.62 -5.91
CA ASP A 52 23.83 14.65 -6.69
C ASP A 52 24.13 14.14 -8.12
N GLN A 53 24.09 15.06 -9.08
CA GLN A 53 24.18 14.72 -10.50
C GLN A 53 25.55 14.15 -10.90
N ASP A 54 26.62 14.63 -10.29
CA ASP A 54 27.99 14.16 -10.50
C ASP A 54 28.18 12.74 -9.97
N VAL A 55 27.63 12.45 -8.78
CA VAL A 55 27.60 11.10 -8.20
C VAL A 55 26.81 10.17 -9.11
N LEU A 56 25.63 10.59 -9.57
CA LEU A 56 24.80 9.79 -10.47
C LEU A 56 25.52 9.49 -11.80
N ALA A 57 26.15 10.50 -12.39
CA ALA A 57 26.92 10.35 -13.63
C ALA A 57 28.08 9.36 -13.44
N HIS A 58 28.85 9.50 -12.36
CA HIS A 58 29.96 8.61 -12.05
C HIS A 58 29.56 7.13 -12.03
N PHE A 59 28.44 6.79 -11.37
CA PHE A 59 27.99 5.40 -11.33
C PHE A 59 27.42 4.91 -12.67
N GLN A 60 26.75 5.79 -13.43
CA GLN A 60 26.16 5.46 -14.73
C GLN A 60 27.19 5.25 -15.84
N GLU A 61 28.33 5.95 -15.80
CA GLU A 61 29.43 5.84 -16.78
C GLU A 61 29.97 4.40 -16.89
N ASP A 62 30.01 3.67 -15.77
CA ASP A 62 30.42 2.27 -15.71
C ASP A 62 29.40 1.29 -16.33
N GLY A 63 28.28 1.80 -16.88
CA GLY A 63 27.32 1.01 -17.65
C GLY A 63 26.27 0.26 -16.81
N PRO A 64 25.66 -0.82 -17.36
CA PRO A 64 24.61 -1.59 -16.70
C PRO A 64 24.98 -2.01 -15.26
N GLY A 65 23.98 -2.06 -14.37
CA GLY A 65 24.20 -2.43 -12.96
C GLY A 65 24.69 -1.28 -12.06
N TRP A 66 24.66 -0.03 -12.52
CA TRP A 66 25.05 1.13 -11.72
C TRP A 66 24.27 1.27 -10.40
N GLN A 67 23.00 0.86 -10.38
CA GLN A 67 22.19 0.84 -9.15
C GLN A 67 22.69 -0.17 -8.12
N ASP A 68 23.24 -1.30 -8.56
CA ASP A 68 23.83 -2.29 -7.65
C ASP A 68 25.16 -1.79 -7.10
N ARG A 69 25.97 -1.09 -7.92
CA ARG A 69 27.23 -0.47 -7.49
C ARG A 69 27.01 0.64 -6.47
N ILE A 70 26.05 1.55 -6.72
CA ILE A 70 25.74 2.61 -5.75
C ILE A 70 25.17 2.02 -4.46
N ASN A 71 24.34 0.97 -4.54
CA ASN A 71 23.85 0.28 -3.35
C ASN A 71 24.98 -0.41 -2.56
N ALA A 72 25.95 -1.04 -3.24
CA ALA A 72 27.13 -1.62 -2.60
C ALA A 72 28.00 -0.54 -1.91
N ALA A 73 28.16 0.62 -2.55
CA ALA A 73 28.84 1.77 -1.96
C ALA A 73 28.12 2.28 -0.70
N LEU A 74 26.79 2.38 -0.74
CA LEU A 74 25.96 2.76 0.40
C LEU A 74 26.07 1.73 1.55
N ARG A 75 26.02 0.42 1.26
CA ARG A 75 26.23 -0.63 2.26
C ARG A 75 27.60 -0.52 2.92
N LYS A 76 28.65 -0.32 2.12
CA LYS A 76 30.02 -0.12 2.62
C LYS A 76 30.13 1.12 3.50
N ALA A 77 29.56 2.25 3.07
CA ALA A 77 29.58 3.50 3.83
C ALA A 77 28.83 3.40 5.16
N ALA A 78 27.72 2.65 5.20
CA ALA A 78 26.94 2.42 6.41
C ALA A 78 27.51 1.29 7.29
N GLY A 79 28.58 0.60 6.88
CA GLY A 79 29.18 -0.50 7.63
C GLY A 79 28.40 -1.83 7.55
N LEU A 80 27.46 -1.95 6.62
CA LEU A 80 26.66 -3.15 6.37
C LEU A 80 27.34 -4.05 5.33
N SER A 81 28.65 -4.30 5.47
CA SER A 81 29.45 -5.10 4.52
C SER A 81 28.73 -6.38 4.06
N ASP A 82 28.90 -6.69 2.77
CA ASP A 82 28.12 -7.59 1.89
C ASP A 82 27.16 -8.59 2.57
#